data_AF-A0A9W5TRC4-F1
#
_entry.id   AF-A0A9W5TRC4-F1
#
_cell.length_a   1.000
_cell.length_b   1.000
_cell.length_c   1.000
_cell.angle_alpha   90.00
_cell.angle_beta   90.00
_cell.angle_gamma   90.00
#
_symmetry.space_group_name_H-M   'P 1'
#
loop_
_entity.id
_entity.type
_entity.pdbx_description
1 polymer ?
#
loop_
_entity_poly.entity_id
_entity_poly.type
_entity_poly.pdbx_seq_one_letter_code
_entity_poly.pdbx_strand_id
1 'polypeptide(L)'
;MTSTLDPQTAPDVTPAQRVDAWLADFEAALAVRDIDRVAGMFAVDSFWRDLVSFTWNLKTMEGREQITDMLTTRLAGTDPSGFRTRETPTEDEGVTTAFIEFETAVGRGVGHLRLKDEDGVPRAWTLLTALQELKGHEEPKGPSRVLGAVHGDDPDPRSWAEKRAEEEAELGRSIQPYALVIGGGQGGIALGARLRQLGVPAIVVDKHERPGDQWRKRYKSLCLHDPVWYDHLPYLPFPANWPVFAPKDKIGDWLEFYTRVMEVPYWSKTTCTSASFDEEANRWTVEVDRDGEKLTLHPTQLVLATGMSGKPNIPTLPGQDVFRGDQHHSSAHPGPDAYVGRKAVVIGSNNSAHDICKALYENGVDVTMVQRSSTHIVKSDTLMDIGLGDLYSERALAAGMTTEKADLTFASLPYRIMHEFQIPLYDQMRERDKEFYDRLEAAGFELDWGADGSGLFMKYLRRGSGYYIDVGACDLVADGRIKLAHGQVDHLTENAVVLADGTELPADVVVYATGYGSMNGWAADLIGQDVADRVGKVWGLGSATPKDPGPWEGEQRNMWKPTQQPNLWFHGGNLHQSRHYSLYLALQLKARYENIPTPVYGLAEVHHLS
;
A
#
# COMPACT_ATOMS: atom_id res chain seq x y z
N MET A 1 -61.62 -38.40 9.68
CA MET A 1 -61.06 -37.06 9.96
C MET A 1 -59.93 -37.21 10.94
N THR A 2 -58.70 -37.07 10.46
CA THR A 2 -57.54 -36.76 11.30
C THR A 2 -56.52 -36.14 10.35
N SER A 3 -56.58 -34.81 10.28
CA SER A 3 -55.61 -33.99 9.58
C SER A 3 -54.37 -33.93 10.45
N THR A 4 -53.30 -34.59 10.02
CA THR A 4 -51.96 -34.38 10.59
C THR A 4 -51.48 -33.03 10.05
N LEU A 5 -51.40 -32.03 10.93
CA LEU A 5 -50.77 -30.74 10.63
C LEU A 5 -49.25 -30.98 10.57
N ASP A 6 -48.66 -30.81 9.40
CA ASP A 6 -47.21 -30.64 9.29
C ASP A 6 -46.79 -29.39 10.10
N PRO A 7 -45.68 -29.44 10.84
CA PRO A 7 -45.17 -28.27 11.53
C PRO A 7 -44.82 -27.21 10.47
N GLN A 8 -45.48 -26.06 10.55
CA GLN A 8 -45.08 -24.86 9.81
C GLN A 8 -43.64 -24.51 10.21
N THR A 9 -42.67 -24.84 9.37
CA THR A 9 -41.35 -24.20 9.40
C THR A 9 -41.58 -22.70 9.30
N ALA A 10 -41.06 -21.94 10.27
CA ALA A 10 -41.03 -20.49 10.19
C ALA A 10 -40.37 -20.09 8.85
N PRO A 11 -40.85 -19.05 8.16
CA PRO A 11 -40.21 -18.63 6.92
C PRO A 11 -38.74 -18.30 7.18
N ASP A 12 -37.83 -18.92 6.42
CA ASP A 12 -36.41 -18.65 6.50
C ASP A 12 -36.16 -17.14 6.31
N VAL A 13 -35.57 -16.51 7.33
CA VAL A 13 -35.24 -15.07 7.30
C VAL A 13 -34.21 -14.85 6.20
N THR A 14 -34.54 -14.00 5.22
CA THR A 14 -33.63 -13.74 4.10
C THR A 14 -32.34 -13.04 4.59
N PRO A 15 -31.22 -13.15 3.85
CA PRO A 15 -29.99 -12.42 4.16
C PRO A 15 -30.22 -10.92 4.37
N ALA A 16 -31.08 -10.31 3.54
CA ALA A 16 -31.45 -8.90 3.65
C ALA A 16 -32.18 -8.60 4.97
N GLN A 17 -33.22 -9.38 5.31
CA GLN A 17 -33.96 -9.20 6.57
C GLN A 17 -33.07 -9.38 7.80
N ARG A 18 -32.13 -10.34 7.75
CA ARG A 18 -31.16 -10.60 8.82
C ARG A 18 -30.23 -9.41 9.04
N VAL A 19 -29.66 -8.86 7.97
CA VAL A 19 -28.76 -7.71 8.03
C VAL A 19 -29.50 -6.44 8.44
N ASP A 20 -30.67 -6.17 7.86
CA ASP A 20 -31.45 -4.97 8.19
C ASP A 20 -31.87 -4.97 9.67
N ALA A 21 -32.28 -6.13 10.20
CA ALA A 21 -32.59 -6.27 11.62
C ALA A 21 -31.36 -6.05 12.52
N TRP A 22 -30.20 -6.60 12.14
CA TRP A 22 -28.95 -6.40 12.86
C TRP A 22 -28.52 -4.92 12.85
N LEU A 23 -28.58 -4.25 11.70
CA LEU A 23 -28.20 -2.83 11.57
C LEU A 23 -29.13 -1.92 12.37
N ALA A 24 -30.44 -2.18 12.35
CA ALA A 24 -31.41 -1.41 13.12
C ALA A 24 -31.18 -1.54 14.63
N ASP A 25 -30.86 -2.75 15.11
CA ASP A 25 -30.51 -3.00 16.51
C ASP A 25 -29.18 -2.32 16.89
N PHE A 26 -28.19 -2.41 16.00
CA PHE A 26 -26.87 -1.84 16.19
C PHE A 26 -26.94 -0.31 16.30
N GLU A 27 -27.67 0.34 15.39
CA GLU A 27 -27.91 1.78 15.43
C GLU A 27 -28.68 2.19 16.69
N ALA A 28 -29.72 1.45 17.07
CA ALA A 28 -30.50 1.75 18.28
C ALA A 28 -29.64 1.67 19.54
N ALA A 29 -28.75 0.68 19.65
CA ALA A 29 -27.83 0.52 20.76
C ALA A 29 -26.77 1.64 20.80
N LEU A 30 -26.19 2.00 19.64
CA LEU A 30 -25.24 3.12 19.52
C LEU A 30 -25.88 4.45 19.93
N ALA A 31 -27.12 4.71 19.50
CA ALA A 31 -27.84 5.96 19.75
C ALA A 31 -28.07 6.24 21.25
N VAL A 32 -28.34 5.18 22.04
CA VAL A 32 -28.49 5.29 23.51
C VAL A 32 -27.19 5.02 24.28
N ARG A 33 -26.08 4.80 23.56
CA ARG A 33 -24.74 4.51 24.10
C ARG A 33 -24.70 3.26 24.99
N ASP A 34 -25.49 2.24 24.64
CA ASP A 34 -25.47 0.95 25.30
C ASP A 34 -24.32 0.10 24.74
N ILE A 35 -23.11 0.39 25.22
CA ILE A 35 -21.87 -0.22 24.74
C ILE A 35 -21.85 -1.73 24.97
N ASP A 36 -22.40 -2.21 26.10
CA ASP A 36 -22.46 -3.63 26.42
C ASP A 36 -23.36 -4.38 25.43
N ARG A 37 -24.51 -3.80 25.07
CA ARG A 37 -25.36 -4.35 24.00
C ARG A 37 -24.63 -4.37 22.66
N VAL A 38 -23.99 -3.26 22.27
CA VAL A 38 -23.23 -3.19 21.01
C VAL A 38 -22.14 -4.27 20.98
N ALA A 39 -21.32 -4.38 22.02
CA ALA A 39 -20.26 -5.38 22.10
C ALA A 39 -20.84 -6.81 22.08
N GLY A 40 -21.99 -7.03 22.69
CA GLY A 40 -22.75 -8.28 22.62
C GLY A 40 -23.18 -8.67 21.20
N MET A 41 -23.34 -7.72 20.27
CA MET A 41 -23.73 -8.00 18.88
C MET A 41 -22.59 -8.54 18.02
N PHE A 42 -21.35 -8.49 18.52
CA PHE A 42 -20.18 -9.10 17.87
C PHE A 42 -19.97 -10.53 18.36
N ALA A 43 -19.40 -11.39 17.53
CA ALA A 43 -18.97 -12.72 17.94
C ALA A 43 -17.87 -12.66 19.02
N VAL A 44 -17.61 -13.76 19.73
CA VAL A 44 -16.49 -13.79 20.71
C VAL A 44 -15.17 -13.49 19.99
N ASP A 45 -14.89 -14.26 18.93
CA ASP A 45 -13.79 -14.01 18.00
C ASP A 45 -14.29 -13.12 16.86
N SER A 46 -14.22 -11.81 17.08
CA SER A 46 -14.71 -10.77 16.18
C SER A 46 -13.68 -9.68 15.95
N PHE A 47 -13.88 -8.92 14.88
CA PHE A 47 -12.97 -7.86 14.46
C PHE A 47 -13.77 -6.64 14.00
N TRP A 48 -13.45 -5.49 14.55
CA TRP A 48 -13.89 -4.22 14.00
C TRP A 48 -12.67 -3.46 13.49
N ARG A 49 -12.55 -3.36 12.16
CA ARG A 49 -11.52 -2.56 11.50
C ARG A 49 -12.09 -1.20 11.14
N ASP A 50 -11.48 -0.13 11.65
CA ASP A 50 -11.88 1.24 11.38
C ASP A 50 -10.79 1.98 10.60
N LEU A 51 -11.20 2.61 9.50
CA LEU A 51 -10.41 3.50 8.68
C LEU A 51 -10.94 4.92 8.89
N VAL A 52 -10.45 5.56 9.96
CA VAL A 52 -10.65 6.97 10.34
C VAL A 52 -12.03 7.35 10.89
N SER A 53 -13.08 6.56 10.67
CA SER A 53 -14.46 6.95 10.99
C SER A 53 -14.75 7.15 12.49
N PHE A 54 -14.28 6.23 13.33
CA PHE A 54 -14.43 6.28 14.80
C PHE A 54 -13.14 6.72 15.49
N THR A 55 -12.02 6.25 14.96
CA THR A 55 -10.73 6.24 15.66
C THR A 55 -9.82 7.41 15.28
N TRP A 56 -10.09 8.12 14.18
CA TRP A 56 -9.13 9.05 13.56
C TRP A 56 -7.73 8.44 13.40
N ASN A 57 -7.72 7.13 13.16
CA ASN A 57 -6.57 6.27 13.01
C ASN A 57 -6.92 5.16 11.98
N LEU A 58 -5.96 4.34 11.61
CA LEU A 58 -6.23 3.03 11.03
C LEU A 58 -6.01 2.02 12.14
N LYS A 59 -7.11 1.41 12.62
CA LYS A 59 -7.06 0.52 13.78
C LYS A 59 -8.03 -0.64 13.61
N THR A 60 -7.55 -1.84 13.92
CA THR A 60 -8.39 -3.01 14.12
C THR A 60 -8.52 -3.27 15.63
N MET A 61 -9.76 -3.34 16.10
CA MET A 61 -10.14 -3.83 17.42
C MET A 61 -10.42 -5.34 17.29
N GLU A 62 -9.75 -6.13 18.12
CA GLU A 62 -9.86 -7.58 18.14
C GLU A 62 -10.60 -8.04 19.40
N GLY A 63 -11.80 -8.59 19.20
CA GLY A 63 -12.68 -9.06 20.25
C GLY A 63 -13.52 -7.96 20.92
N ARG A 64 -14.51 -8.41 21.70
CA ARG A 64 -15.50 -7.55 22.36
C ARG A 64 -14.87 -6.52 23.31
N GLU A 65 -13.80 -6.89 24.02
CA GLU A 65 -13.12 -6.00 24.98
C GLU A 65 -12.54 -4.75 24.31
N GLN A 66 -11.81 -4.91 23.21
CA GLN A 66 -11.22 -3.78 22.48
C GLN A 66 -12.29 -2.93 21.78
N ILE A 67 -13.39 -3.56 21.35
CA ILE A 67 -14.56 -2.85 20.81
C ILE A 67 -15.20 -1.98 21.91
N THR A 68 -15.41 -2.54 23.11
CA THR A 68 -15.93 -1.80 24.27
C THR A 68 -15.03 -0.62 24.64
N ASP A 69 -13.71 -0.80 24.69
CA ASP A 69 -12.76 0.27 25.00
C ASP A 69 -12.79 1.40 23.95
N MET A 70 -12.78 1.04 22.67
CA MET A 70 -12.90 1.99 21.56
C MET A 70 -14.20 2.78 21.66
N LEU A 71 -15.34 2.12 21.85
CA LEU A 71 -16.65 2.78 21.94
C LEU A 71 -16.75 3.66 23.18
N THR A 72 -16.23 3.22 24.32
CA THR A 72 -16.18 4.02 25.55
C THR A 72 -15.46 5.34 25.33
N THR A 73 -14.37 5.30 24.56
CA THR A 73 -13.54 6.47 24.27
C THR A 73 -14.11 7.35 23.17
N ARG A 74 -14.75 6.76 22.15
CA ARG A 74 -15.01 7.42 20.86
C ARG A 74 -16.47 7.66 20.54
N LEU A 75 -17.39 6.83 21.05
CA LEU A 75 -18.79 6.82 20.61
C LEU A 75 -19.47 8.19 20.77
N ALA A 76 -19.29 8.84 21.93
CA ALA A 76 -19.96 10.11 22.22
C ALA A 76 -19.60 11.25 21.25
N GLY A 77 -18.36 11.28 20.75
CA GLY A 77 -17.92 12.29 19.77
C GLY A 77 -18.06 11.82 18.31
N THR A 78 -18.17 10.51 18.08
CA THR A 78 -18.39 9.96 16.74
C THR A 78 -19.86 10.11 16.33
N ASP A 79 -20.79 9.89 17.26
CA ASP A 79 -22.24 10.01 17.06
C ASP A 79 -22.74 9.36 15.75
N PRO A 80 -22.49 8.04 15.56
CA PRO A 80 -22.79 7.37 14.31
C PRO A 80 -24.28 7.07 14.15
N SER A 81 -24.80 7.16 12.92
CA SER A 81 -26.21 6.90 12.60
C SER A 81 -26.41 6.55 11.12
N GLY A 82 -27.65 6.20 10.76
CA GLY A 82 -28.06 5.99 9.36
C GLY A 82 -27.48 4.72 8.75
N PHE A 83 -27.31 3.65 9.52
CA PHE A 83 -26.75 2.40 9.03
C PHE A 83 -27.75 1.70 8.10
N ARG A 84 -27.33 1.45 6.86
CA ARG A 84 -28.16 0.72 5.88
C ARG A 84 -27.32 -0.01 4.84
N THR A 85 -27.93 -0.97 4.17
CA THR A 85 -27.33 -1.72 3.07
C THR A 85 -27.24 -0.86 1.80
N ARG A 86 -26.10 -0.94 1.09
CA ARG A 86 -25.90 -0.28 -0.22
C ARG A 86 -26.37 -1.15 -1.39
N GLU A 87 -26.32 -2.46 -1.19
CA GLU A 87 -26.69 -3.48 -2.16
C GLU A 87 -27.26 -4.70 -1.44
N THR A 88 -27.85 -5.62 -2.20
CA THR A 88 -28.44 -6.85 -1.65
C THR A 88 -27.39 -7.70 -0.94
N PRO A 89 -27.57 -8.01 0.36
CA PRO A 89 -26.67 -8.91 1.08
C PRO A 89 -26.63 -10.31 0.46
N THR A 90 -25.46 -10.94 0.53
CA THR A 90 -25.24 -12.31 0.05
C THR A 90 -24.99 -13.26 1.22
N GLU A 91 -25.14 -14.56 1.01
CA GLU A 91 -24.83 -15.58 2.01
C GLU A 91 -24.03 -16.69 1.33
N ASP A 92 -22.90 -17.05 1.93
CA ASP A 92 -22.01 -18.11 1.47
C ASP A 92 -21.41 -18.83 2.68
N GLU A 93 -21.41 -20.16 2.66
CA GLU A 93 -20.93 -21.03 3.75
C GLU A 93 -21.40 -20.61 5.17
N GLY A 94 -22.64 -20.13 5.29
CA GLY A 94 -23.22 -19.70 6.58
C GLY A 94 -22.78 -18.32 7.05
N VAL A 95 -22.06 -17.56 6.22
CA VAL A 95 -21.66 -16.17 6.47
C VAL A 95 -22.51 -15.24 5.60
N THR A 96 -23.28 -14.36 6.25
CA THR A 96 -24.02 -13.30 5.55
C THR A 96 -23.13 -12.07 5.40
N THR A 97 -22.99 -11.57 4.18
CA THR A 97 -22.13 -10.43 3.83
C THR A 97 -22.95 -9.26 3.30
N ALA A 98 -22.64 -8.04 3.74
CA ALA A 98 -23.28 -6.82 3.26
C ALA A 98 -22.31 -5.64 3.15
N PHE A 99 -22.40 -4.91 2.04
CA PHE A 99 -21.86 -3.55 1.96
C PHE A 99 -22.86 -2.59 2.58
N ILE A 100 -22.36 -1.73 3.47
CA ILE A 100 -23.16 -0.80 4.24
C ILE A 100 -22.70 0.64 4.02
N GLU A 101 -23.56 1.59 4.35
CA GLU A 101 -23.24 3.00 4.53
C GLU A 101 -23.77 3.51 5.85
N PHE A 102 -23.15 4.57 6.34
CA PHE A 102 -23.47 5.22 7.61
C PHE A 102 -22.93 6.65 7.60
N GLU A 103 -23.28 7.42 8.61
CA GLU A 103 -22.68 8.72 8.87
C GLU A 103 -22.22 8.87 10.32
N THR A 104 -21.33 9.81 10.55
CA THR A 104 -20.87 10.26 11.87
C THR A 104 -21.23 11.74 12.04
N ALA A 105 -20.95 12.31 13.20
CA ALA A 105 -21.09 13.76 13.45
C ALA A 105 -20.40 14.62 12.39
N VAL A 106 -19.29 14.15 11.82
CA VAL A 106 -18.37 14.93 10.98
C VAL A 106 -18.29 14.48 9.53
N GLY A 107 -18.81 13.30 9.18
CA GLY A 107 -18.60 12.74 7.84
C GLY A 107 -19.55 11.62 7.46
N ARG A 108 -19.38 11.12 6.24
CA ARG A 108 -20.12 9.97 5.70
C ARG A 108 -19.15 8.84 5.38
N GLY A 109 -19.56 7.62 5.68
CA GLY A 109 -18.72 6.44 5.58
C GLY A 109 -19.42 5.27 4.90
N VAL A 110 -18.61 4.31 4.48
CA VAL A 110 -19.06 3.03 3.95
C VAL A 110 -18.42 1.91 4.75
N GLY A 111 -18.98 0.72 4.66
CA GLY A 111 -18.48 -0.42 5.41
C GLY A 111 -18.77 -1.74 4.74
N HIS A 112 -18.24 -2.78 5.37
CA HIS A 112 -18.44 -4.16 4.95
C HIS A 112 -18.65 -5.02 6.21
N LEU A 113 -19.83 -5.63 6.31
CA LEU A 113 -20.27 -6.43 7.44
C LEU A 113 -20.30 -7.91 7.06
N ARG A 114 -19.74 -8.77 7.92
CA ARG A 114 -19.94 -10.23 7.86
C ARG A 114 -20.59 -10.70 9.15
N LEU A 115 -21.76 -11.33 9.05
CA LEU A 115 -22.46 -11.95 10.15
C LEU A 115 -22.27 -13.47 10.07
N LYS A 116 -22.04 -14.10 11.23
CA LYS A 116 -22.09 -15.55 11.42
C LYS A 116 -23.08 -15.89 12.52
N ASP A 117 -23.64 -17.08 12.48
CA ASP A 117 -24.44 -17.59 13.58
C ASP A 117 -23.54 -18.01 14.75
N GLU A 118 -23.83 -17.50 15.95
CA GLU A 118 -23.20 -17.91 17.20
C GLU A 118 -24.32 -18.16 18.21
N ASP A 119 -24.58 -19.45 18.50
CA ASP A 119 -25.66 -19.94 19.37
C ASP A 119 -27.09 -19.56 18.89
N GLY A 120 -27.35 -19.62 17.58
CA GLY A 120 -28.65 -19.27 16.98
C GLY A 120 -28.90 -17.77 16.88
N VAL A 121 -27.87 -16.94 17.11
CA VAL A 121 -27.93 -15.48 17.05
C VAL A 121 -26.95 -14.99 15.98
N PRO A 122 -27.40 -14.18 15.00
CA PRO A 122 -26.51 -13.52 14.05
C PRO A 122 -25.62 -12.52 14.77
N ARG A 123 -24.30 -12.73 14.73
CA ARG A 123 -23.31 -11.82 15.31
C ARG A 123 -22.30 -11.36 14.28
N ALA A 124 -21.82 -10.13 14.42
CA ALA A 124 -20.76 -9.61 13.57
C ALA A 124 -19.44 -10.36 13.82
N TRP A 125 -18.97 -11.04 12.80
CA TRP A 125 -17.63 -11.61 12.77
C TRP A 125 -16.60 -10.54 12.38
N THR A 126 -16.86 -9.84 11.28
CA THR A 126 -16.02 -8.71 10.84
C THR A 126 -16.89 -7.51 10.50
N LEU A 127 -16.52 -6.34 11.00
CA LEU A 127 -17.08 -5.04 10.58
C LEU A 127 -15.95 -4.13 10.12
N LEU A 128 -16.03 -3.65 8.89
CA LEU A 128 -15.23 -2.53 8.39
C LEU A 128 -16.06 -1.25 8.45
N THR A 129 -15.51 -0.18 9.01
CA THR A 129 -16.03 1.20 8.89
C THR A 129 -14.97 2.08 8.26
N ALA A 130 -15.28 2.74 7.13
CA ALA A 130 -14.32 3.53 6.37
C ALA A 130 -14.90 4.89 5.96
N LEU A 131 -14.29 5.97 6.44
CA LEU A 131 -14.71 7.33 6.14
C LEU A 131 -14.45 7.66 4.67
N GLN A 132 -15.43 8.24 3.98
CA GLN A 132 -15.32 8.59 2.56
C GLN A 132 -15.24 10.10 2.33
N GLU A 133 -15.89 10.89 3.18
CA GLU A 133 -15.92 12.36 3.05
C GLU A 133 -16.23 13.04 4.39
N LEU A 134 -15.92 14.34 4.46
CA LEU A 134 -16.21 15.21 5.58
C LEU A 134 -17.39 16.13 5.23
N LYS A 135 -18.39 16.19 6.12
CA LYS A 135 -19.58 17.02 5.94
C LYS A 135 -19.19 18.50 5.91
N GLY A 136 -19.67 19.24 4.91
CA GLY A 136 -19.35 20.66 4.72
C GLY A 136 -17.98 20.93 4.07
N HIS A 137 -17.20 19.87 3.81
CA HIS A 137 -15.89 19.94 3.20
C HIS A 137 -15.72 18.85 2.12
N GLU A 138 -16.83 18.47 1.48
CA GLU A 138 -16.87 17.48 0.41
C GLU A 138 -16.07 17.94 -0.81
N GLU A 139 -15.53 16.99 -1.58
CA GLU A 139 -14.91 17.30 -2.88
C GLU A 139 -15.93 17.96 -3.83
N PRO A 140 -15.57 19.05 -4.54
CA PRO A 140 -16.48 19.76 -5.43
C PRO A 140 -16.74 18.96 -6.73
N LYS A 141 -17.71 18.02 -6.68
CA LYS A 141 -18.06 17.11 -7.78
C LYS A 141 -19.55 17.13 -8.12
N GLY A 142 -19.89 16.74 -9.35
CA GLY A 142 -21.28 16.76 -9.83
C GLY A 142 -21.90 18.17 -9.75
N PRO A 143 -23.03 18.37 -9.04
CA PRO A 143 -23.67 19.68 -8.89
C PRO A 143 -22.83 20.75 -8.19
N SER A 144 -21.84 20.37 -7.36
CA SER A 144 -20.95 21.32 -6.65
C SER A 144 -19.65 21.61 -7.40
N ARG A 145 -19.52 21.20 -8.66
CA ARG A 145 -18.34 21.49 -9.49
C ARG A 145 -18.09 22.98 -9.59
N VAL A 146 -16.81 23.36 -9.49
CA VAL A 146 -16.36 24.72 -9.75
C VAL A 146 -16.73 25.10 -11.20
N LEU A 147 -17.35 26.26 -11.37
CA LEU A 147 -17.70 26.78 -12.68
C LEU A 147 -16.44 27.30 -13.38
N GLY A 148 -16.19 26.82 -14.60
CA GLY A 148 -15.08 27.31 -15.43
C GLY A 148 -15.30 28.71 -16.00
N ALA A 149 -16.56 29.18 -16.02
CA ALA A 149 -16.94 30.53 -16.38
C ALA A 149 -18.04 31.01 -15.42
N VAL A 150 -17.85 32.18 -14.81
CA VAL A 150 -18.90 32.85 -14.04
C VAL A 150 -19.80 33.61 -15.00
N HIS A 151 -21.11 33.36 -14.96
CA HIS A 151 -22.07 34.12 -15.74
C HIS A 151 -22.45 35.41 -14.99
N GLY A 152 -22.12 36.57 -15.57
CA GLY A 152 -22.35 37.88 -14.95
C GLY A 152 -21.04 38.50 -14.45
N ASP A 153 -21.11 39.24 -13.35
CA ASP A 153 -19.95 39.90 -12.76
C ASP A 153 -19.07 38.88 -12.01
N ASP A 154 -17.87 38.62 -12.52
CA ASP A 154 -16.88 37.77 -11.87
C ASP A 154 -16.05 38.63 -10.88
N PRO A 155 -16.06 38.33 -9.56
CA PRO A 155 -15.24 39.05 -8.59
C PRO A 155 -13.74 38.80 -8.78
N ASP A 156 -13.34 37.78 -9.53
CA ASP A 156 -11.95 37.45 -9.84
C ASP A 156 -11.75 37.19 -11.35
N PRO A 157 -11.51 38.26 -12.14
CA PRO A 157 -11.48 38.20 -13.60
C PRO A 157 -10.25 37.48 -14.18
N ARG A 158 -9.32 37.01 -13.33
CA ARG A 158 -8.15 36.25 -13.77
C ARG A 158 -8.59 34.98 -14.49
N SER A 159 -7.95 34.69 -15.61
CA SER A 159 -8.09 33.41 -16.31
C SER A 159 -7.57 32.25 -15.45
N TRP A 160 -7.98 31.02 -15.78
CA TRP A 160 -7.44 29.82 -15.14
C TRP A 160 -5.90 29.76 -15.24
N ALA A 161 -5.34 30.16 -16.38
CA ALA A 161 -3.89 30.16 -16.58
C ALA A 161 -3.17 31.18 -15.68
N GLU A 162 -3.74 32.38 -15.50
CA GLU A 162 -3.20 33.38 -14.57
C GLU A 162 -3.26 32.91 -13.12
N LYS A 163 -4.39 32.33 -12.70
CA LYS A 163 -4.56 31.75 -11.36
C LYS A 163 -3.52 30.66 -11.09
N ARG A 164 -3.24 29.80 -12.07
CA ARG A 164 -2.21 28.74 -11.96
C ARG A 164 -0.78 29.31 -11.95
N ALA A 165 -0.50 30.32 -12.75
CA ALA A 165 0.82 30.95 -12.78
C ALA A 165 1.13 31.69 -11.47
N GLU A 166 0.13 32.33 -10.87
CA GLU A 166 0.25 32.99 -9.57
C GLU A 166 0.44 31.97 -8.44
N GLU A 167 -0.35 30.89 -8.40
CA GLU A 167 -0.16 29.80 -7.44
C GLU A 167 1.26 29.23 -7.51
N GLU A 168 1.79 28.97 -8.70
CA GLU A 168 3.16 28.48 -8.91
C GLU A 168 4.23 29.49 -8.45
N ALA A 169 3.96 30.79 -8.56
CA ALA A 169 4.88 31.84 -8.16
C ALA A 169 4.91 32.09 -6.65
N GLU A 170 3.77 31.90 -5.97
CA GLU A 170 3.58 32.26 -4.56
C GLU A 170 3.70 31.06 -3.60
N LEU A 171 3.18 29.90 -3.97
CA LEU A 171 3.17 28.72 -3.11
C LEU A 171 4.61 28.25 -2.81
N GLY A 172 4.88 27.93 -1.55
CA GLY A 172 6.22 27.65 -1.02
C GLY A 172 7.17 28.85 -0.97
N ARG A 173 6.71 30.06 -1.33
CA ARG A 173 7.46 31.31 -1.24
C ARG A 173 6.70 32.29 -0.33
N SER A 174 5.92 33.20 -0.90
CA SER A 174 5.08 34.14 -0.14
C SER A 174 3.95 33.44 0.61
N ILE A 175 3.46 32.31 0.10
CA ILE A 175 2.44 31.48 0.73
C ILE A 175 3.07 30.13 1.10
N GLN A 176 3.08 29.78 2.39
CA GLN A 176 3.62 28.50 2.83
C GLN A 176 2.56 27.38 2.71
N PRO A 177 2.94 26.16 2.30
CA PRO A 177 2.00 25.05 2.22
C PRO A 177 1.54 24.63 3.62
N TYR A 178 0.33 24.10 3.75
CA TYR A 178 -0.09 23.43 4.98
C TYR A 178 0.56 22.05 5.11
N ALA A 179 0.60 21.30 4.00
CA ALA A 179 1.23 19.98 3.93
C ALA A 179 2.37 19.93 2.89
N LEU A 180 3.51 19.37 3.27
CA LEU A 180 4.60 19.05 2.35
C LEU A 180 4.73 17.54 2.21
N VAL A 181 4.71 17.05 0.97
CA VAL A 181 4.87 15.64 0.64
C VAL A 181 6.23 15.45 -0.02
N ILE A 182 7.14 14.73 0.66
CA ILE A 182 8.47 14.41 0.15
C ILE A 182 8.42 13.08 -0.60
N GLY A 183 8.62 13.12 -1.91
CA GLY A 183 8.57 11.99 -2.83
C GLY A 183 7.37 12.09 -3.77
N GLY A 184 7.65 12.30 -5.06
CA GLY A 184 6.68 12.40 -6.15
C GLY A 184 6.45 11.07 -6.88
N GLY A 185 6.51 9.97 -6.11
CA GLY A 185 6.11 8.62 -6.49
C GLY A 185 4.61 8.48 -6.76
N GLN A 186 4.13 7.26 -7.06
CA GLN A 186 2.67 7.03 -7.14
C GLN A 186 1.93 7.40 -5.84
N GLY A 187 2.56 7.19 -4.68
CA GLY A 187 1.99 7.58 -3.39
C GLY A 187 1.86 9.10 -3.25
N GLY A 188 2.96 9.84 -3.44
CA GLY A 188 2.93 11.29 -3.34
C GLY A 188 1.99 11.95 -4.35
N ILE A 189 1.92 11.43 -5.58
CA ILE A 189 1.01 11.92 -6.61
C ILE A 189 -0.45 11.58 -6.27
N ALA A 190 -0.76 10.37 -5.79
CA ALA A 190 -2.11 10.00 -5.37
C ALA A 190 -2.60 10.87 -4.21
N LEU A 191 -1.77 11.06 -3.19
CA LEU A 191 -2.07 11.93 -2.06
C LEU A 191 -2.18 13.40 -2.48
N GLY A 192 -1.27 13.90 -3.31
CA GLY A 192 -1.31 15.27 -3.83
C GLY A 192 -2.60 15.56 -4.60
N ALA A 193 -3.07 14.61 -5.42
CA ALA A 193 -4.36 14.74 -6.10
C ALA A 193 -5.53 14.76 -5.11
N ARG A 194 -5.51 13.94 -4.04
CA ARG A 194 -6.52 13.96 -2.98
C ARG A 194 -6.56 15.30 -2.25
N LEU A 195 -5.39 15.82 -1.85
CA LEU A 195 -5.28 17.12 -1.18
C LEU A 195 -5.74 18.27 -2.08
N ARG A 196 -5.42 18.23 -3.39
CA ARG A 196 -5.91 19.21 -4.38
C ARG A 196 -7.44 19.21 -4.46
N GLN A 197 -8.08 18.05 -4.59
CA GLN A 197 -9.55 17.97 -4.66
C GLN A 197 -10.24 18.39 -3.34
N LEU A 198 -9.57 18.20 -2.20
CA LEU A 198 -10.05 18.64 -0.89
C LEU A 198 -9.68 20.09 -0.56
N GLY A 199 -8.99 20.81 -1.45
CA GLY A 199 -8.57 22.19 -1.22
C GLY A 199 -7.60 22.37 -0.05
N VAL A 200 -6.77 21.37 0.26
CA VAL A 200 -5.71 21.50 1.27
C VAL A 200 -4.45 22.06 0.59
N PRO A 201 -3.90 23.21 1.03
CA PRO A 201 -2.68 23.77 0.45
C PRO A 201 -1.50 22.82 0.64
N ALA A 202 -0.99 22.25 -0.45
CA ALA A 202 0.06 21.24 -0.37
C ALA A 202 1.03 21.32 -1.56
N ILE A 203 2.28 20.91 -1.32
CA ILE A 203 3.31 20.75 -2.35
C ILE A 203 3.81 19.30 -2.31
N VAL A 204 3.96 18.68 -3.48
CA VAL A 204 4.68 17.41 -3.66
C VAL A 204 6.04 17.71 -4.26
N VAL A 205 7.13 17.30 -3.60
CA VAL A 205 8.51 17.51 -4.09
C VAL A 205 9.13 16.20 -4.56
N ASP A 206 9.88 16.24 -5.65
CA ASP A 206 10.68 15.11 -6.12
C ASP A 206 12.01 15.57 -6.75
N LYS A 207 13.08 14.82 -6.47
CA LYS A 207 14.42 15.11 -6.99
C LYS A 207 14.56 14.84 -8.49
N HIS A 208 13.67 14.05 -9.08
CA HIS A 208 13.74 13.71 -10.49
C HIS A 208 13.28 14.85 -11.40
N GLU A 209 13.71 14.80 -12.66
CA GLU A 209 13.49 15.87 -13.63
C GLU A 209 12.02 16.01 -14.03
N ARG A 210 11.34 14.88 -14.26
CA ARG A 210 9.90 14.85 -14.55
C ARG A 210 9.18 13.89 -13.61
N PRO A 211 7.88 14.13 -13.33
CA PRO A 211 7.06 13.12 -12.68
C PRO A 211 7.13 11.79 -13.43
N GLY A 212 7.17 10.69 -12.68
CA GLY A 212 7.24 9.34 -13.25
C GLY A 212 8.65 8.87 -13.62
N ASP A 213 9.67 9.73 -13.56
CA ASP A 213 11.05 9.31 -13.83
C ASP A 213 11.59 8.30 -12.81
N GLN A 214 11.01 8.20 -11.60
CA GLN A 214 11.29 7.11 -10.66
C GLN A 214 10.96 5.71 -11.22
N TRP A 215 10.07 5.65 -12.22
CA TRP A 215 9.75 4.45 -12.98
C TRP A 215 10.59 4.37 -14.26
N ARG A 216 10.66 5.45 -15.06
CA ARG A 216 11.44 5.43 -16.32
C ARG A 216 12.91 5.08 -16.12
N LYS A 217 13.50 5.45 -14.98
CA LYS A 217 14.91 5.17 -14.64
C LYS A 217 15.16 3.75 -14.09
N ARG A 218 14.12 2.94 -13.89
CA ARG A 218 14.29 1.53 -13.51
C ARG A 218 14.83 0.70 -14.68
N TYR A 219 15.24 -0.53 -14.38
CA TYR A 219 15.82 -1.45 -15.38
C TYR A 219 14.92 -1.62 -16.60
N LYS A 220 15.55 -1.71 -17.78
CA LYS A 220 14.92 -1.64 -19.10
C LYS A 220 13.69 -2.56 -19.26
N SER A 221 13.75 -3.78 -18.73
CA SER A 221 12.72 -4.81 -18.90
C SER A 221 11.55 -4.74 -17.91
N LEU A 222 11.53 -3.77 -16.98
CA LEU A 222 10.50 -3.74 -15.92
C LEU A 222 9.09 -3.57 -16.50
N CYS A 223 8.25 -4.56 -16.20
CA CYS A 223 6.79 -4.49 -16.25
C CYS A 223 6.24 -4.71 -14.84
N LEU A 224 5.05 -4.19 -14.56
CA LEU A 224 4.37 -4.48 -13.30
C LEU A 224 3.97 -5.96 -13.23
N HIS A 225 4.03 -6.55 -12.05
CA HIS A 225 3.56 -7.91 -11.78
C HIS A 225 2.10 -7.94 -11.30
N ASP A 226 1.60 -6.80 -10.86
CA ASP A 226 0.20 -6.60 -10.51
C ASP A 226 -0.62 -6.33 -11.78
N PRO A 227 -1.89 -6.76 -11.85
CA PRO A 227 -2.71 -6.57 -13.03
C PRO A 227 -3.33 -5.16 -13.07
N VAL A 228 -3.68 -4.69 -14.27
CA VAL A 228 -4.17 -3.33 -14.55
C VAL A 228 -5.33 -2.87 -13.66
N TRP A 229 -6.24 -3.78 -13.29
CA TRP A 229 -7.40 -3.49 -12.42
C TRP A 229 -7.01 -3.21 -10.97
N TYR A 230 -5.87 -3.77 -10.53
CA TYR A 230 -5.30 -3.55 -9.21
C TYR A 230 -4.55 -2.21 -9.13
N ASP A 231 -4.03 -1.72 -10.25
CA ASP A 231 -3.01 -0.65 -10.30
C ASP A 231 -3.53 0.77 -10.56
N HIS A 232 -4.83 0.98 -10.70
CA HIS A 232 -5.40 2.31 -10.95
C HIS A 232 -4.95 3.37 -9.92
N LEU A 233 -4.90 4.64 -10.34
CA LEU A 233 -4.79 5.80 -9.45
C LEU A 233 -6.18 6.26 -9.00
N PRO A 234 -6.29 7.10 -7.95
CA PRO A 234 -7.59 7.66 -7.59
C PRO A 234 -8.17 8.49 -8.74
N TYR A 235 -9.50 8.61 -8.80
CA TYR A 235 -10.27 9.41 -9.79
C TYR A 235 -10.22 8.97 -11.25
N LEU A 236 -9.05 8.63 -11.80
CA LEU A 236 -8.85 8.28 -13.19
C LEU A 236 -8.34 6.82 -13.28
N PRO A 237 -9.18 5.87 -13.73
CA PRO A 237 -8.70 4.54 -14.04
C PRO A 237 -7.75 4.57 -15.23
N PHE A 238 -6.90 3.56 -15.34
CA PHE A 238 -6.12 3.36 -16.56
C PHE A 238 -7.05 3.12 -17.76
N PRO A 239 -6.68 3.57 -18.97
CA PRO A 239 -7.45 3.29 -20.18
C PRO A 239 -7.66 1.78 -20.40
N ALA A 240 -8.87 1.41 -20.83
CA ALA A 240 -9.27 0.00 -20.97
C ALA A 240 -8.45 -0.82 -21.98
N ASN A 241 -7.68 -0.18 -22.87
CA ASN A 241 -6.82 -0.83 -23.85
C ASN A 241 -5.36 -1.00 -23.38
N TRP A 242 -5.08 -0.70 -22.11
CA TRP A 242 -3.76 -0.91 -21.55
C TRP A 242 -3.43 -2.40 -21.44
N PRO A 243 -2.14 -2.77 -21.53
CA PRO A 243 -1.73 -4.14 -21.23
C PRO A 243 -2.08 -4.46 -19.77
N VAL A 244 -2.44 -5.72 -19.51
CA VAL A 244 -2.73 -6.20 -18.15
C VAL A 244 -1.55 -5.93 -17.21
N PHE A 245 -0.33 -6.11 -17.71
CA PHE A 245 0.91 -5.80 -16.98
C PHE A 245 1.58 -4.59 -17.63
N ALA A 246 1.57 -3.45 -16.95
CA ALA A 246 2.03 -2.19 -17.52
C ALA A 246 3.57 -2.07 -17.51
N PRO A 247 4.22 -1.72 -18.64
CA PRO A 247 5.65 -1.41 -18.66
C PRO A 247 5.98 -0.14 -17.87
N LYS A 248 7.19 -0.06 -17.29
CA LYS A 248 7.66 1.08 -16.48
C LYS A 248 7.50 2.44 -17.17
N ASP A 249 7.72 2.49 -18.48
CA ASP A 249 7.70 3.73 -19.25
C ASP A 249 6.26 4.26 -19.41
N LYS A 250 5.30 3.33 -19.58
CA LYS A 250 3.88 3.65 -19.65
C LYS A 250 3.37 4.20 -18.31
N ILE A 251 3.83 3.63 -17.20
CA ILE A 251 3.56 4.15 -15.85
C ILE A 251 4.19 5.53 -15.66
N GLY A 252 5.44 5.72 -16.10
CA GLY A 252 6.10 7.02 -16.05
C GLY A 252 5.30 8.10 -16.78
N ASP A 253 4.89 7.83 -18.02
CA ASP A 253 4.09 8.75 -18.85
C ASP A 253 2.72 9.02 -18.24
N TRP A 254 2.09 8.01 -17.65
CA TRP A 254 0.82 8.20 -16.96
C TRP A 254 0.94 9.07 -15.73
N LEU A 255 2.00 8.91 -14.91
CA LEU A 255 2.21 9.76 -13.74
C LEU A 255 2.46 11.22 -14.13
N GLU A 256 3.21 11.47 -15.20
CA GLU A 256 3.41 12.82 -15.75
C GLU A 256 2.11 13.44 -16.29
N PHE A 257 1.31 12.65 -17.03
CA PHE A 257 -0.02 13.07 -17.46
C PHE A 257 -0.93 13.39 -16.26
N TYR A 258 -0.93 12.51 -15.27
CA TYR A 258 -1.83 12.55 -14.13
C TYR A 258 -1.56 13.76 -13.23
N THR A 259 -0.29 14.11 -12.95
CA THR A 259 0.03 15.32 -12.17
C THR A 259 -0.52 16.59 -12.84
N ARG A 260 -0.45 16.66 -14.17
CA ARG A 260 -0.96 17.80 -14.94
C ARG A 260 -2.48 17.87 -14.92
N VAL A 261 -3.17 16.77 -15.25
CA VAL A 261 -4.64 16.76 -15.38
C VAL A 261 -5.34 16.86 -14.03
N MET A 262 -4.74 16.32 -12.97
CA MET A 262 -5.25 16.46 -11.60
C MET A 262 -4.76 17.74 -10.90
N GLU A 263 -4.03 18.61 -11.61
CA GLU A 263 -3.50 19.89 -11.13
C GLU A 263 -2.67 19.81 -9.84
N VAL A 264 -1.96 18.70 -9.63
CA VAL A 264 -1.13 18.48 -8.43
C VAL A 264 -0.02 19.54 -8.38
N PRO A 265 0.12 20.33 -7.30
CA PRO A 265 1.26 21.23 -7.12
C PRO A 265 2.53 20.40 -6.91
N TYR A 266 3.23 20.13 -8.01
CA TYR A 266 4.35 19.20 -8.08
C TYR A 266 5.63 19.94 -8.45
N TRP A 267 6.61 19.92 -7.56
CA TRP A 267 7.93 20.49 -7.77
C TRP A 267 8.92 19.39 -8.13
N SER A 268 9.21 19.26 -9.42
CA SER A 268 10.31 18.42 -9.91
C SER A 268 11.66 19.09 -9.67
N LYS A 269 12.77 18.35 -9.85
CA LYS A 269 14.15 18.79 -9.60
C LYS A 269 14.34 19.39 -8.20
N THR A 270 13.55 18.94 -7.23
CA THR A 270 13.54 19.48 -5.87
C THR A 270 13.94 18.40 -4.89
N THR A 271 15.13 18.56 -4.32
CA THR A 271 15.67 17.65 -3.30
C THR A 271 15.43 18.25 -1.92
N CYS A 272 14.67 17.56 -1.07
CA CYS A 272 14.67 17.87 0.36
C CYS A 272 16.03 17.51 0.94
N THR A 273 16.70 18.47 1.57
CA THR A 273 18.04 18.28 2.16
C THR A 273 17.98 18.07 3.66
N SER A 274 17.02 18.68 4.35
CA SER A 274 16.82 18.51 5.79
C SER A 274 15.43 18.99 6.22
N ALA A 275 14.94 18.50 7.35
CA ALA A 275 13.72 18.95 8.00
C ALA A 275 13.90 18.95 9.52
N SER A 276 13.30 19.90 10.23
CA SER A 276 13.27 19.94 11.69
C SER A 276 11.89 20.36 12.17
N PHE A 277 11.46 19.85 13.32
CA PHE A 277 10.18 20.18 13.91
C PHE A 277 10.35 21.18 15.05
N ASP A 278 9.58 22.26 15.01
CA ASP A 278 9.43 23.21 16.10
C ASP A 278 8.20 22.83 16.93
N GLU A 279 8.44 22.31 18.14
CA GLU A 279 7.39 21.88 19.07
C GLU A 279 6.57 23.07 19.60
N GLU A 280 7.16 24.27 19.73
CA GLU A 280 6.47 25.46 20.23
C GLU A 280 5.55 26.05 19.14
N ALA A 281 6.06 26.14 17.91
CA ALA A 281 5.29 26.62 16.76
C ALA A 281 4.38 25.55 16.15
N ASN A 282 4.51 24.28 16.57
CA ASN A 282 3.82 23.11 16.01
C ASN A 282 3.94 23.03 14.48
N ARG A 283 5.16 23.23 13.97
CA ARG A 283 5.41 23.40 12.53
C ARG A 283 6.79 22.90 12.15
N TRP A 284 6.93 22.43 10.92
CA TRP A 284 8.21 22.02 10.36
C TRP A 284 8.97 23.21 9.76
N THR A 285 10.28 23.10 9.71
CA THR A 285 11.18 23.87 8.84
C THR A 285 11.88 22.88 7.93
N VAL A 286 11.69 23.01 6.62
CA VAL A 286 12.20 22.06 5.63
C VAL A 286 13.04 22.80 4.60
N GLU A 287 14.30 22.41 4.49
CA GLU A 287 15.23 22.96 3.50
C GLU A 287 15.16 22.11 2.22
N VAL A 288 14.95 22.78 1.09
CA VAL A 288 14.92 22.15 -0.23
C VAL A 288 15.86 22.87 -1.20
N ASP A 289 16.49 22.09 -2.08
CA ASP A 289 17.22 22.58 -3.25
C ASP A 289 16.36 22.29 -4.49
N ARG A 290 15.80 23.36 -5.08
CA ARG A 290 14.98 23.32 -6.30
C ARG A 290 15.82 23.81 -7.48
N ASP A 291 16.39 22.87 -8.22
CA ASP A 291 17.22 23.14 -9.41
C ASP A 291 18.34 24.17 -9.16
N GLY A 292 18.98 24.10 -7.99
CA GLY A 292 20.03 25.01 -7.53
C GLY A 292 19.54 26.19 -6.69
N GLU A 293 18.22 26.43 -6.62
CA GLU A 293 17.62 27.43 -5.74
C GLU A 293 17.36 26.83 -4.36
N LYS A 294 18.03 27.35 -3.32
CA LYS A 294 17.77 26.96 -1.93
C LYS A 294 16.55 27.68 -1.39
N LEU A 295 15.57 26.93 -0.91
CA LEU A 295 14.32 27.44 -0.35
C LEU A 295 14.05 26.78 1.01
N THR A 296 13.43 27.55 1.91
CA THR A 296 12.96 27.06 3.21
C THR A 296 11.44 27.05 3.22
N LEU A 297 10.85 25.89 3.51
CA LEU A 297 9.41 25.68 3.60
C LEU A 297 8.99 25.49 5.06
N HIS A 298 7.81 25.97 5.41
CA HIS A 298 7.25 25.90 6.76
C HIS A 298 5.89 25.19 6.82
N PRO A 299 5.79 23.90 6.46
CA PRO A 299 4.53 23.18 6.52
C PRO A 299 4.14 22.81 7.96
N THR A 300 2.84 22.78 8.25
CA THR A 300 2.34 22.19 9.50
C THR A 300 2.48 20.67 9.45
N GLN A 301 2.14 20.04 8.31
CA GLN A 301 2.14 18.60 8.11
C GLN A 301 3.26 18.15 7.17
N LEU A 302 4.05 17.15 7.58
CA LEU A 302 5.11 16.56 6.75
C LEU A 302 4.78 15.11 6.43
N VAL A 303 4.77 14.76 5.15
CA VAL A 303 4.52 13.39 4.68
C VAL A 303 5.75 12.84 3.97
N LEU A 304 6.31 11.76 4.49
CA LEU A 304 7.35 10.99 3.81
C LEU A 304 6.69 9.98 2.86
N ALA A 305 6.65 10.35 1.58
CA ALA A 305 6.17 9.52 0.47
C ALA A 305 7.34 8.95 -0.38
N THR A 306 8.47 8.67 0.28
CA THR A 306 9.72 8.25 -0.36
C THR A 306 9.74 6.79 -0.82
N GLY A 307 8.68 6.04 -0.51
CA GLY A 307 8.40 4.70 -1.04
C GLY A 307 9.13 3.56 -0.33
N MET A 308 8.45 2.40 -0.23
CA MET A 308 8.99 1.14 0.30
C MET A 308 10.20 0.60 -0.46
N SER A 309 10.43 1.09 -1.68
CA SER A 309 11.58 0.76 -2.53
C SER A 309 12.36 2.02 -2.95
N GLY A 310 12.51 2.95 -2.00
CA GLY A 310 13.13 4.26 -2.20
C GLY A 310 14.59 4.38 -1.78
N LYS A 311 15.07 3.57 -0.83
CA LYS A 311 16.46 3.59 -0.32
C LYS A 311 17.18 2.30 -0.70
N PRO A 312 17.95 2.26 -1.82
CA PRO A 312 18.68 1.07 -2.25
C PRO A 312 19.57 0.51 -1.15
N ASN A 313 19.54 -0.81 -0.93
CA ASN A 313 20.46 -1.48 -0.02
C ASN A 313 21.70 -1.93 -0.79
N ILE A 314 22.70 -1.05 -0.89
CA ILE A 314 23.93 -1.32 -1.65
C ILE A 314 24.96 -1.95 -0.70
N PRO A 315 25.43 -3.19 -0.94
CA PRO A 315 26.42 -3.82 -0.08
C PRO A 315 27.80 -3.17 -0.27
N THR A 316 28.54 -3.04 0.83
CA THR A 316 29.97 -2.74 0.81
C THR A 316 30.74 -4.05 0.90
N LEU A 317 31.51 -4.39 -0.13
CA LEU A 317 32.23 -5.65 -0.24
C LEU A 317 33.72 -5.36 -0.46
N PRO A 318 34.64 -6.10 0.19
CA PRO A 318 36.06 -6.02 -0.14
C PRO A 318 36.30 -6.29 -1.64
N GLY A 319 37.22 -5.53 -2.25
CA GLY A 319 37.60 -5.69 -3.66
C GLY A 319 36.69 -5.01 -4.69
N GLN A 320 35.65 -4.28 -4.27
CA GLN A 320 34.84 -3.43 -5.16
C GLN A 320 35.66 -2.37 -5.92
N ASP A 321 36.78 -1.94 -5.37
CA ASP A 321 37.71 -0.95 -5.93
C ASP A 321 38.67 -1.54 -6.98
N VAL A 322 38.89 -2.86 -6.97
CA VAL A 322 39.79 -3.56 -7.91
C VAL A 322 39.06 -4.34 -9.00
N PHE A 323 37.75 -4.56 -8.85
CA PHE A 323 36.92 -5.22 -9.87
C PHE A 323 36.93 -4.42 -11.18
N ARG A 324 37.30 -5.06 -12.28
CA ARG A 324 37.51 -4.40 -13.59
C ARG A 324 36.23 -4.23 -14.41
N GLY A 325 35.18 -4.97 -14.06
CA GLY A 325 33.89 -4.94 -14.72
C GLY A 325 32.94 -3.88 -14.16
N ASP A 326 31.71 -3.86 -14.68
CA ASP A 326 30.68 -2.94 -14.19
C ASP A 326 30.08 -3.45 -12.87
N GLN A 327 29.76 -2.54 -11.95
CA GLN A 327 29.03 -2.87 -10.73
C GLN A 327 27.96 -1.83 -10.43
N HIS A 328 26.73 -2.28 -10.16
CA HIS A 328 25.61 -1.39 -9.82
C HIS A 328 24.50 -2.11 -9.08
N HIS A 329 23.71 -1.34 -8.34
CA HIS A 329 22.46 -1.82 -7.78
C HIS A 329 21.40 -1.99 -8.87
N SER A 330 20.47 -2.93 -8.69
CA SER A 330 19.36 -3.20 -9.63
C SER A 330 18.55 -1.95 -10.03
N SER A 331 18.41 -0.98 -9.14
CA SER A 331 17.74 0.30 -9.41
C SER A 331 18.44 1.19 -10.44
N ALA A 332 19.71 0.91 -10.74
CA ALA A 332 20.55 1.64 -11.69
C ALA A 332 21.01 0.75 -12.86
N HIS A 333 20.49 -0.47 -12.98
CA HIS A 333 20.89 -1.38 -14.05
C HIS A 333 20.40 -0.83 -15.42
N PRO A 334 21.30 -0.57 -16.38
CA PRO A 334 20.93 0.06 -17.66
C PRO A 334 20.20 -0.89 -18.62
N GLY A 335 20.15 -2.19 -18.32
CA GLY A 335 19.66 -3.23 -19.22
C GLY A 335 20.79 -4.09 -19.79
N PRO A 336 20.45 -5.06 -20.64
CA PRO A 336 21.38 -6.12 -21.05
C PRO A 336 22.29 -5.74 -22.23
N ASP A 337 21.98 -4.67 -22.96
CA ASP A 337 22.55 -4.40 -24.30
C ASP A 337 24.09 -4.30 -24.31
N ALA A 338 24.70 -3.77 -23.23
CA ALA A 338 26.15 -3.61 -23.12
C ALA A 338 26.89 -4.91 -22.73
N TYR A 339 26.15 -5.95 -22.36
CA TYR A 339 26.69 -7.16 -21.73
C TYR A 339 26.59 -8.41 -22.61
N VAL A 340 26.15 -8.29 -23.87
CA VAL A 340 26.04 -9.40 -24.82
C VAL A 340 27.37 -10.16 -24.92
N GLY A 341 27.32 -11.49 -24.76
CA GLY A 341 28.51 -12.36 -24.78
C GLY A 341 29.42 -12.24 -23.56
N ARG A 342 29.04 -11.46 -22.54
CA ARG A 342 29.75 -11.31 -21.26
C ARG A 342 29.17 -12.22 -20.18
N LYS A 343 29.82 -12.24 -19.02
CA LYS A 343 29.38 -12.95 -17.81
C LYS A 343 28.80 -11.99 -16.79
N ALA A 344 27.60 -12.28 -16.30
CA ALA A 344 26.93 -11.50 -15.28
C ALA A 344 26.70 -12.32 -14.01
N VAL A 345 27.03 -11.73 -12.86
CA VAL A 345 26.63 -12.27 -11.55
C VAL A 345 25.60 -11.35 -10.93
N VAL A 346 24.41 -11.88 -10.66
CA VAL A 346 23.29 -11.15 -10.06
C VAL A 346 23.12 -11.62 -8.61
N ILE A 347 23.38 -10.73 -7.66
CA ILE A 347 23.34 -11.04 -6.22
C ILE A 347 21.94 -10.75 -5.68
N GLY A 348 21.20 -11.80 -5.32
CA GLY A 348 19.82 -11.76 -4.88
C GLY A 348 18.91 -12.67 -5.72
N SER A 349 17.71 -12.95 -5.21
CA SER A 349 16.79 -13.93 -5.79
C SER A 349 15.32 -13.52 -5.70
N ASN A 350 14.99 -12.22 -5.55
CA ASN A 350 13.59 -11.74 -5.56
C ASN A 350 13.22 -11.18 -6.95
N ASN A 351 12.10 -10.44 -7.06
CA ASN A 351 11.62 -9.81 -8.31
C ASN A 351 12.73 -9.23 -9.21
N SER A 352 13.47 -8.22 -8.75
CA SER A 352 14.46 -7.57 -9.61
C SER A 352 15.59 -8.49 -10.05
N ALA A 353 15.95 -9.50 -9.26
CA ALA A 353 16.98 -10.45 -9.68
C ALA A 353 16.48 -11.32 -10.84
N HIS A 354 15.27 -11.86 -10.73
CA HIS A 354 14.68 -12.71 -11.76
C HIS A 354 14.47 -11.96 -13.07
N ASP A 355 13.90 -10.75 -13.02
CA ASP A 355 13.65 -9.93 -14.22
C ASP A 355 14.96 -9.56 -14.95
N ILE A 356 15.99 -9.19 -14.18
CA ILE A 356 17.30 -8.83 -14.72
C ILE A 356 18.01 -10.07 -15.27
N CYS A 357 18.01 -11.20 -14.55
CA CYS A 357 18.62 -12.43 -15.03
C CYS A 357 17.96 -12.92 -16.33
N LYS A 358 16.62 -12.89 -16.41
CA LYS A 358 15.87 -13.24 -17.62
C LYS A 358 16.23 -12.32 -18.77
N ALA A 359 16.23 -11.00 -18.56
CA ALA A 359 16.56 -10.04 -19.61
C ALA A 359 18.01 -10.18 -20.11
N LEU A 360 18.97 -10.42 -19.21
CA LEU A 360 20.36 -10.70 -19.56
C LEU A 360 20.49 -11.99 -20.37
N TYR A 361 19.89 -13.09 -19.89
CA TYR A 361 19.93 -14.37 -20.57
C TYR A 361 19.33 -14.31 -21.98
N GLU A 362 18.16 -13.68 -22.14
CA GLU A 362 17.47 -13.53 -23.43
C GLU A 362 18.28 -12.70 -24.45
N ASN A 363 19.28 -11.95 -23.98
CA ASN A 363 20.20 -11.16 -24.81
C ASN A 363 21.60 -11.78 -24.93
N GLY A 364 21.74 -13.07 -24.63
CA GLY A 364 22.97 -13.82 -24.86
C GLY A 364 24.10 -13.54 -23.84
N VAL A 365 23.73 -13.13 -22.63
CA VAL A 365 24.67 -12.99 -21.51
C VAL A 365 24.73 -14.32 -20.74
N ASP A 366 25.92 -14.73 -20.30
CA ASP A 366 26.10 -15.87 -19.39
C ASP A 366 25.80 -15.42 -17.96
N VAL A 367 24.66 -15.86 -17.40
CA VAL A 367 24.13 -15.33 -16.13
C VAL A 367 24.22 -16.35 -15.01
N THR A 368 24.77 -15.93 -13.88
CA THR A 368 24.68 -16.64 -12.59
C THR A 368 23.89 -15.81 -11.58
N MET A 369 22.81 -16.38 -11.06
CA MET A 369 22.07 -15.86 -9.91
C MET A 369 22.67 -16.39 -8.61
N VAL A 370 22.88 -15.51 -7.63
CA VAL A 370 23.34 -15.90 -6.28
C VAL A 370 22.18 -15.81 -5.29
N GLN A 371 21.73 -16.96 -4.80
CA GLN A 371 20.70 -17.08 -3.78
C GLN A 371 21.33 -17.23 -2.40
N ARG A 372 20.98 -16.30 -1.50
CA ARG A 372 21.47 -16.30 -0.11
C ARG A 372 20.52 -16.98 0.86
N SER A 373 19.23 -16.95 0.54
CA SER A 373 18.14 -17.45 1.37
C SER A 373 16.95 -17.77 0.49
N SER A 374 16.07 -18.63 0.98
CA SER A 374 14.81 -19.00 0.31
C SER A 374 14.01 -17.80 -0.23
N THR A 375 13.29 -18.05 -1.32
CA THR A 375 12.36 -17.09 -1.91
C THR A 375 10.99 -17.73 -2.10
N HIS A 376 9.93 -16.96 -1.83
CA HIS A 376 8.58 -17.42 -2.17
C HIS A 376 8.29 -17.14 -3.64
N ILE A 377 7.92 -18.19 -4.39
CA ILE A 377 7.66 -18.12 -5.83
C ILE A 377 6.19 -18.47 -6.08
N VAL A 378 5.52 -17.65 -6.89
CA VAL A 378 4.19 -17.94 -7.40
C VAL A 378 4.14 -17.58 -8.88
N LYS A 379 3.59 -18.46 -9.73
CA LYS A 379 3.44 -18.17 -11.16
C LYS A 379 2.38 -17.10 -11.37
N SER A 380 2.67 -16.14 -12.27
CA SER A 380 1.77 -15.01 -12.56
C SER A 380 0.37 -15.50 -12.95
N ASP A 381 0.26 -16.37 -13.95
CA ASP A 381 -1.04 -16.87 -14.44
C ASP A 381 -1.89 -17.52 -13.33
N THR A 382 -1.25 -18.31 -12.47
CA THR A 382 -1.91 -18.99 -11.35
C THR A 382 -2.30 -18.01 -10.25
N LEU A 383 -1.45 -17.02 -9.93
CA LEU A 383 -1.79 -15.95 -8.99
C LEU A 383 -2.96 -15.10 -9.50
N MET A 384 -2.96 -14.75 -10.78
CA MET A 384 -4.02 -13.96 -11.40
C MET A 384 -5.36 -14.69 -11.39
N ASP A 385 -5.35 -16.00 -11.60
CA ASP A 385 -6.59 -16.80 -11.64
C ASP A 385 -7.11 -17.11 -10.23
N ILE A 386 -6.26 -17.60 -9.32
CA ILE A 386 -6.68 -18.09 -8.00
C ILE A 386 -6.66 -16.98 -6.95
N GLY A 387 -5.62 -16.14 -6.93
CA GLY A 387 -5.41 -15.16 -5.85
C GLY A 387 -6.08 -13.81 -6.07
N LEU A 388 -6.09 -13.33 -7.32
CA LEU A 388 -6.60 -12.00 -7.68
C LEU A 388 -7.86 -12.04 -8.55
N GLY A 389 -8.21 -13.19 -9.12
CA GLY A 389 -9.16 -13.29 -10.21
C GLY A 389 -10.58 -12.83 -9.87
N ASP A 390 -11.02 -12.98 -8.63
CA ASP A 390 -12.37 -12.59 -8.22
C ASP A 390 -12.49 -11.12 -7.82
N LEU A 391 -11.35 -10.43 -7.69
CA LEU A 391 -11.31 -9.03 -7.26
C LEU A 391 -10.75 -8.09 -8.34
N TYR A 392 -9.74 -8.53 -9.08
CA TYR A 392 -8.94 -7.68 -9.98
C TYR A 392 -8.67 -8.36 -11.32
N SER A 393 -9.74 -8.69 -12.06
CA SER A 393 -9.66 -9.28 -13.39
C SER A 393 -10.85 -8.88 -14.28
N GLU A 394 -10.81 -9.25 -15.57
CA GLU A 394 -11.99 -9.16 -16.45
C GLU A 394 -13.17 -9.97 -15.93
N ARG A 395 -12.93 -11.15 -15.33
CA ARG A 395 -13.97 -11.97 -14.69
C ARG A 395 -14.65 -11.19 -13.56
N ALA A 396 -13.86 -10.50 -12.73
CA ALA A 396 -14.37 -9.68 -11.64
C ALA A 396 -15.23 -8.52 -12.18
N LEU A 397 -14.75 -7.81 -13.20
CA LEU A 397 -15.50 -6.73 -13.85
C LEU A 397 -16.82 -7.24 -14.43
N ALA A 398 -16.81 -8.37 -15.14
CA ALA A 398 -18.00 -8.99 -15.71
C ALA A 398 -19.02 -9.41 -14.63
N ALA A 399 -18.54 -9.76 -13.44
CA ALA A 399 -19.37 -10.05 -12.26
C ALA A 399 -19.84 -8.79 -11.51
N GLY A 400 -19.52 -7.58 -12.01
CA GLY A 400 -19.91 -6.32 -11.38
C GLY A 400 -19.02 -5.89 -10.21
N MET A 401 -17.83 -6.48 -10.06
CA MET A 401 -16.83 -6.04 -9.09
C MET A 401 -16.16 -4.76 -9.60
N THR A 402 -16.45 -3.63 -8.96
CA THR A 402 -15.73 -2.37 -9.22
C THR A 402 -14.42 -2.35 -8.43
N THR A 403 -13.47 -1.49 -8.83
CA THR A 403 -12.24 -1.27 -8.05
C THR A 403 -12.53 -0.85 -6.60
N GLU A 404 -13.55 -0.01 -6.37
CA GLU A 404 -13.98 0.36 -5.01
C GLU A 404 -14.45 -0.87 -4.22
N LYS A 405 -15.30 -1.72 -4.81
CA LYS A 405 -15.78 -2.94 -4.15
C LYS A 405 -14.64 -3.91 -3.87
N ALA A 406 -13.72 -4.09 -4.82
CA ALA A 406 -12.55 -4.95 -4.64
C ALA A 406 -11.65 -4.46 -3.51
N ASP A 407 -11.34 -3.16 -3.49
CA ASP A 407 -10.53 -2.51 -2.46
C ASP A 407 -11.21 -2.64 -1.07
N LEU A 408 -12.52 -2.41 -0.97
CA LEU A 408 -13.29 -2.54 0.27
C LEU A 408 -13.40 -3.99 0.76
N THR A 409 -13.66 -4.94 -0.15
CA THR A 409 -13.69 -6.37 0.18
C THR A 409 -12.33 -6.81 0.72
N PHE A 410 -11.24 -6.42 0.06
CA PHE A 410 -9.89 -6.72 0.50
C PHE A 410 -9.57 -6.06 1.86
N ALA A 411 -9.92 -4.77 2.02
CA ALA A 411 -9.74 -4.05 3.28
C ALA A 411 -10.61 -4.60 4.43
N SER A 412 -11.73 -5.25 4.13
CA SER A 412 -12.62 -5.79 5.16
C SER A 412 -12.07 -7.03 5.87
N LEU A 413 -11.00 -7.64 5.37
CA LEU A 413 -10.33 -8.78 5.98
C LEU A 413 -9.30 -8.30 7.00
N PRO A 414 -9.51 -8.53 8.32
CA PRO A 414 -8.54 -8.17 9.34
C PRO A 414 -7.23 -8.95 9.16
N TYR A 415 -6.09 -8.27 9.32
CA TYR A 415 -4.79 -8.91 9.09
C TYR A 415 -4.50 -10.10 10.03
N ARG A 416 -5.14 -10.14 11.21
CA ARG A 416 -5.01 -11.26 12.17
C ARG A 416 -5.40 -12.59 11.52
N ILE A 417 -6.53 -12.59 10.80
CA ILE A 417 -7.12 -13.80 10.21
C ILE A 417 -6.86 -13.90 8.71
N MET A 418 -6.31 -12.88 8.07
CA MET A 418 -6.04 -12.89 6.62
C MET A 418 -5.23 -14.11 6.17
N HIS A 419 -4.29 -14.58 6.99
CA HIS A 419 -3.49 -15.76 6.67
C HIS A 419 -4.34 -17.03 6.47
N GLU A 420 -5.45 -17.18 7.20
CA GLU A 420 -6.37 -18.33 7.11
C GLU A 420 -7.07 -18.38 5.74
N PHE A 421 -7.34 -17.21 5.14
CA PHE A 421 -7.90 -17.13 3.78
C PHE A 421 -6.84 -17.35 2.70
N GLN A 422 -5.59 -17.00 2.99
CA GLN A 422 -4.51 -17.12 2.01
C GLN A 422 -3.99 -18.56 1.91
N ILE A 423 -3.87 -19.29 3.03
CA ILE A 423 -3.32 -20.65 3.05
C ILE A 423 -4.00 -21.59 2.04
N PRO A 424 -5.35 -21.73 2.02
CA PRO A 424 -6.03 -22.59 1.04
C PRO A 424 -5.77 -22.18 -0.41
N LEU A 425 -5.63 -20.87 -0.69
CA LEU A 425 -5.31 -20.39 -2.04
C LEU A 425 -3.91 -20.84 -2.45
N TYR A 426 -2.90 -20.67 -1.58
CA TYR A 426 -1.53 -21.11 -1.88
C TYR A 426 -1.39 -22.63 -1.92
N ASP A 427 -2.18 -23.38 -1.14
CA ASP A 427 -2.24 -24.84 -1.25
C ASP A 427 -2.77 -25.28 -2.63
N GLN A 428 -3.81 -24.61 -3.15
CA GLN A 428 -4.31 -24.85 -4.51
C GLN A 428 -3.27 -24.50 -5.57
N MET A 429 -2.56 -23.37 -5.41
CA MET A 429 -1.49 -22.97 -6.33
C MET A 429 -0.32 -23.97 -6.32
N ARG A 430 0.06 -24.45 -5.13
CA ARG A 430 1.10 -25.47 -4.95
C ARG A 430 0.75 -26.76 -5.66
N GLU A 431 -0.50 -27.22 -5.53
CA GLU A 431 -0.96 -28.43 -6.20
C GLU A 431 -1.02 -28.25 -7.72
N ARG A 432 -1.60 -27.14 -8.19
CA ARG A 432 -1.71 -26.83 -9.63
C ARG A 432 -0.36 -26.75 -10.33
N ASP A 433 0.63 -26.13 -9.69
CA ASP A 433 1.96 -25.90 -10.27
C ASP A 433 3.02 -26.85 -9.69
N LYS A 434 2.62 -28.01 -9.15
CA LYS A 434 3.53 -28.95 -8.48
C LYS A 434 4.75 -29.31 -9.33
N GLU A 435 4.55 -29.67 -10.59
CA GLU A 435 5.66 -30.04 -11.49
C GLU A 435 6.65 -28.89 -11.71
N PHE A 436 6.17 -27.64 -11.72
CA PHE A 436 7.03 -26.46 -11.82
C PHE A 436 7.92 -26.31 -10.58
N TYR A 437 7.35 -26.47 -9.39
CA TYR A 437 8.09 -26.40 -8.13
C TYR A 437 9.10 -27.54 -8.00
N ASP A 438 8.70 -28.78 -8.32
CA ASP A 438 9.59 -29.96 -8.27
C ASP A 438 10.85 -29.76 -9.14
N ARG A 439 10.70 -29.19 -10.35
CA ARG A 439 11.84 -28.90 -11.24
C ARG A 439 12.74 -27.79 -10.68
N LEU A 440 12.15 -26.77 -10.08
CA LEU A 440 12.89 -25.64 -9.51
C LEU A 440 13.72 -26.07 -8.30
N GLU A 441 13.15 -26.89 -7.42
CA GLU A 441 13.88 -27.51 -6.30
C GLU A 441 14.96 -28.49 -6.79
N ALA A 442 14.68 -29.28 -7.83
CA ALA A 442 15.66 -30.19 -8.42
C ALA A 442 16.87 -29.46 -9.03
N ALA A 443 16.68 -28.22 -9.50
CA ALA A 443 17.75 -27.33 -9.95
C ALA A 443 18.54 -26.68 -8.79
N GLY A 444 18.14 -26.92 -7.54
CA GLY A 444 18.79 -26.44 -6.32
C GLY A 444 18.18 -25.16 -5.74
N PHE A 445 17.15 -24.58 -6.35
CA PHE A 445 16.58 -23.32 -5.88
C PHE A 445 15.83 -23.50 -4.55
N GLU A 446 16.18 -22.67 -3.56
CA GLU A 446 15.57 -22.69 -2.23
C GLU A 446 14.23 -21.95 -2.24
N LEU A 447 13.14 -22.69 -2.04
CA LEU A 447 11.77 -22.18 -1.99
C LEU A 447 11.26 -22.05 -0.56
N ASP A 448 10.31 -21.15 -0.35
CA ASP A 448 9.47 -21.13 0.85
C ASP A 448 8.02 -20.74 0.53
N TRP A 449 7.12 -20.98 1.49
CA TRP A 449 5.68 -20.74 1.35
C TRP A 449 5.18 -19.61 2.27
N GLY A 450 6.08 -18.71 2.69
CA GLY A 450 5.83 -17.79 3.80
C GLY A 450 6.04 -18.47 5.16
N ALA A 451 5.98 -17.68 6.24
CA ALA A 451 6.31 -18.16 7.59
C ALA A 451 5.33 -19.24 8.12
N ASP A 452 4.11 -19.25 7.59
CA ASP A 452 2.97 -20.06 8.02
C ASP A 452 2.18 -20.63 6.83
N GLY A 453 2.80 -20.70 5.64
CA GLY A 453 2.13 -21.21 4.43
C GLY A 453 1.20 -20.20 3.73
N SER A 454 1.06 -18.97 4.25
CA SER A 454 0.16 -17.95 3.70
C SER A 454 0.69 -17.20 2.47
N GLY A 455 1.85 -17.61 1.94
CA GLY A 455 2.38 -17.17 0.66
C GLY A 455 2.70 -15.68 0.55
N LEU A 456 2.56 -15.14 -0.67
CA LEU A 456 3.03 -13.82 -1.08
C LEU A 456 2.42 -12.68 -0.27
N PHE A 457 1.09 -12.61 -0.16
CA PHE A 457 0.42 -11.43 0.39
C PHE A 457 0.82 -11.15 1.84
N MET A 458 0.72 -12.16 2.71
CA MET A 458 1.14 -12.01 4.11
C MET A 458 2.65 -11.78 4.22
N LYS A 459 3.47 -12.40 3.37
CA LYS A 459 4.92 -12.14 3.34
C LYS A 459 5.23 -10.68 2.98
N TYR A 460 4.53 -10.11 2.01
CA TYR A 460 4.65 -8.69 1.65
C TYR A 460 4.23 -7.78 2.82
N LEU A 461 3.08 -8.06 3.45
CA LEU A 461 2.60 -7.25 4.57
C LEU A 461 3.56 -7.29 5.77
N ARG A 462 4.12 -8.45 6.10
CA ARG A 462 5.02 -8.63 7.26
C ARG A 462 6.41 -8.02 7.02
N ARG A 463 7.01 -8.20 5.85
CA ARG A 463 8.44 -7.83 5.62
C ARG A 463 8.76 -7.06 4.34
N GLY A 464 7.77 -6.78 3.49
CA GLY A 464 7.93 -5.98 2.26
C GLY A 464 8.87 -6.57 1.21
N SER A 465 9.25 -7.85 1.30
CA SER A 465 10.30 -8.46 0.47
C SER A 465 10.26 -9.99 0.50
N GLY A 466 11.11 -10.65 -0.30
CA GLY A 466 11.35 -12.11 -0.22
C GLY A 466 10.48 -12.96 -1.13
N TYR A 467 9.93 -12.37 -2.18
CA TYR A 467 9.08 -13.07 -3.12
C TYR A 467 9.44 -12.69 -4.56
N TYR A 468 8.94 -13.52 -5.47
CA TYR A 468 8.88 -13.22 -6.90
C TYR A 468 7.58 -13.78 -7.49
N ILE A 469 6.94 -12.97 -8.33
CA ILE A 469 5.81 -13.40 -9.16
C ILE A 469 6.41 -13.81 -10.50
N ASP A 470 6.45 -15.10 -10.79
CA ASP A 470 7.16 -15.62 -11.93
C ASP A 470 6.47 -15.32 -13.26
N VAL A 471 7.24 -14.71 -14.16
CA VAL A 471 6.91 -14.43 -15.57
C VAL A 471 7.84 -15.19 -16.53
N GLY A 472 8.35 -16.36 -16.10
CA GLY A 472 9.15 -17.29 -16.90
C GLY A 472 10.65 -17.30 -16.61
N ALA A 473 11.13 -16.56 -15.61
CA ALA A 473 12.53 -16.60 -15.21
C ALA A 473 12.87 -17.89 -14.44
N CYS A 474 11.91 -18.41 -13.65
CA CYS A 474 12.10 -19.64 -12.90
C CYS A 474 12.26 -20.86 -13.81
N ASP A 475 11.60 -20.91 -14.97
CA ASP A 475 11.82 -21.98 -15.95
C ASP A 475 13.25 -21.98 -16.50
N LEU A 476 13.83 -20.80 -16.73
CA LEU A 476 15.23 -20.67 -17.15
C LEU A 476 16.20 -21.16 -16.06
N VAL A 477 15.88 -20.93 -14.78
CA VAL A 477 16.66 -21.46 -13.65
C VAL A 477 16.51 -22.97 -13.56
N ALA A 478 15.28 -23.49 -13.62
CA ALA A 478 14.97 -24.91 -13.54
C ALA A 478 15.65 -25.73 -14.66
N ASP A 479 15.75 -25.15 -15.86
CA ASP A 479 16.42 -25.77 -17.01
C ASP A 479 17.96 -25.56 -16.99
N GLY A 480 18.52 -24.90 -15.98
CA GLY A 480 19.96 -24.60 -15.87
C GLY A 480 20.49 -23.57 -16.88
N ARG A 481 19.58 -22.84 -17.54
CA ARG A 481 19.89 -21.80 -18.54
C ARG A 481 20.34 -20.49 -17.88
N ILE A 482 19.74 -20.15 -16.74
CA ILE A 482 20.31 -19.23 -15.76
C ILE A 482 20.98 -20.10 -14.69
N LYS A 483 22.28 -19.91 -14.48
CA LYS A 483 23.03 -20.67 -13.46
C LYS A 483 22.63 -20.21 -12.07
N LEU A 484 22.66 -21.11 -11.11
CA LEU A 484 22.35 -20.84 -9.70
C LEU A 484 23.58 -21.13 -8.83
N ALA A 485 23.88 -20.22 -7.91
CA ALA A 485 24.87 -20.39 -6.86
C ALA A 485 24.27 -20.00 -5.51
N HIS A 486 24.78 -20.57 -4.42
CA HIS A 486 24.27 -20.35 -3.06
C HIS A 486 25.32 -19.71 -2.17
N GLY A 487 24.89 -18.81 -1.29
CA GLY A 487 25.70 -18.35 -0.16
C GLY A 487 25.88 -16.85 -0.04
N GLN A 488 26.78 -16.47 0.86
CA GLN A 488 27.18 -15.08 1.09
C GLN A 488 28.34 -14.71 0.15
N VAL A 489 28.30 -13.51 -0.39
CA VAL A 489 29.47 -12.94 -1.07
C VAL A 489 30.49 -12.53 -0.01
N ASP A 490 31.72 -12.99 -0.16
CA ASP A 490 32.84 -12.66 0.73
C ASP A 490 33.58 -11.40 0.22
N HIS A 491 34.06 -11.45 -1.03
CA HIS A 491 34.75 -10.33 -1.69
C HIS A 491 34.66 -10.41 -3.22
N LEU A 492 35.12 -9.36 -3.90
CA LEU A 492 35.36 -9.34 -5.34
C LEU A 492 36.86 -9.44 -5.62
N THR A 493 37.23 -10.15 -6.68
CA THR A 493 38.59 -10.08 -7.27
C THR A 493 38.58 -9.09 -8.44
N GLU A 494 39.67 -9.02 -9.21
CA GLU A 494 39.68 -8.21 -10.43
C GLU A 494 38.61 -8.63 -11.45
N ASN A 495 38.20 -9.91 -11.48
CA ASN A 495 37.33 -10.47 -12.54
C ASN A 495 36.30 -11.51 -12.04
N ALA A 496 36.05 -11.60 -10.73
CA ALA A 496 35.13 -12.59 -10.17
C ALA A 496 34.45 -12.12 -8.87
N VAL A 497 33.30 -12.71 -8.57
CA VAL A 497 32.64 -12.69 -7.26
C VAL A 497 33.05 -13.95 -6.50
N VAL A 498 33.59 -13.81 -5.29
CA VAL A 498 33.99 -14.94 -4.44
C VAL A 498 32.96 -15.11 -3.32
N LEU A 499 32.44 -16.32 -3.18
CA LEU A 499 31.51 -16.68 -2.11
C LEU A 499 32.28 -17.16 -0.87
N ALA A 500 31.63 -17.12 0.29
CA ALA A 500 32.24 -17.49 1.57
C ALA A 500 32.72 -18.95 1.66
N ASP A 501 32.24 -19.84 0.78
CA ASP A 501 32.70 -21.23 0.67
C ASP A 501 33.93 -21.40 -0.25
N GLY A 502 34.45 -20.30 -0.82
CA GLY A 502 35.56 -20.28 -1.76
C GLY A 502 35.15 -20.44 -3.23
N THR A 503 33.85 -20.54 -3.54
CA THR A 503 33.38 -20.59 -4.92
C THR A 503 33.68 -19.27 -5.63
N GLU A 504 34.42 -19.33 -6.74
CA GLU A 504 34.70 -18.19 -7.60
C GLU A 504 33.77 -18.16 -8.82
N LEU A 505 33.05 -17.06 -8.99
CA LEU A 505 32.11 -16.81 -10.09
C LEU A 505 32.68 -15.73 -11.02
N PRO A 506 33.23 -16.08 -12.20
CA PRO A 506 33.75 -15.09 -13.14
C PRO A 506 32.66 -14.12 -13.58
N ALA A 507 32.97 -12.81 -13.57
CA ALA A 507 32.00 -11.76 -13.84
C ALA A 507 32.66 -10.60 -14.59
N ASP A 508 32.00 -10.14 -15.65
CA ASP A 508 32.27 -8.85 -16.30
C ASP A 508 31.30 -7.76 -15.82
N VAL A 509 30.21 -8.16 -15.17
CA VAL A 509 29.25 -7.27 -14.50
C VAL A 509 28.69 -7.92 -13.24
N VAL A 510 28.60 -7.14 -12.16
CA VAL A 510 27.97 -7.53 -10.89
C VAL A 510 26.73 -6.66 -10.65
N VAL A 511 25.57 -7.30 -10.54
CA VAL A 511 24.31 -6.61 -10.24
C VAL A 511 23.88 -6.89 -8.81
N TYR A 512 23.82 -5.86 -7.97
CA TYR A 512 23.28 -5.99 -6.61
C TYR A 512 21.75 -5.88 -6.65
N ALA A 513 21.07 -7.03 -6.68
CA ALA A 513 19.61 -7.15 -6.53
C ALA A 513 19.23 -7.35 -5.05
N THR A 514 19.86 -6.56 -4.17
CA THR A 514 19.90 -6.70 -2.71
C THR A 514 18.77 -5.97 -1.97
N GLY A 515 17.81 -5.43 -2.72
CA GLY A 515 16.58 -4.84 -2.19
C GLY A 515 16.75 -3.41 -1.66
N TYR A 516 15.88 -3.02 -0.74
CA TYR A 516 15.80 -1.65 -0.23
C TYR A 516 15.76 -1.65 1.30
N GLY A 517 16.26 -0.57 1.91
CA GLY A 517 16.14 -0.29 3.33
C GLY A 517 14.76 0.23 3.73
N SER A 518 14.55 0.42 5.03
CA SER A 518 13.29 0.93 5.59
C SER A 518 13.06 2.40 5.24
N MET A 519 11.79 2.81 5.17
CA MET A 519 11.38 4.22 5.07
C MET A 519 11.83 5.04 6.29
N ASN A 520 12.04 4.41 7.46
CA ASN A 520 12.66 5.06 8.62
C ASN A 520 14.03 5.64 8.30
N GLY A 521 14.79 4.98 7.42
CA GLY A 521 16.11 5.46 7.03
C GLY A 521 16.06 6.83 6.35
N TRP A 522 14.92 7.22 5.76
CA TRP A 522 14.74 8.59 5.25
C TRP A 522 14.38 9.58 6.36
N ALA A 523 13.62 9.16 7.38
CA ALA A 523 13.38 10.01 8.55
C ALA A 523 14.70 10.29 9.29
N ALA A 524 15.56 9.28 9.44
CA ALA A 524 16.88 9.45 10.05
C ALA A 524 17.78 10.40 9.23
N ASP A 525 17.87 10.20 7.91
CA ASP A 525 18.72 11.02 7.04
C ASP A 525 18.24 12.47 6.92
N LEU A 526 16.93 12.69 6.81
CA LEU A 526 16.36 14.02 6.54
C LEU A 526 16.03 14.81 7.80
N ILE A 527 15.62 14.14 8.88
CA ILE A 527 15.11 14.79 10.09
C ILE A 527 16.08 14.62 11.25
N GLY A 528 16.41 13.37 11.56
CA GLY A 528 17.28 13.01 12.68
C GLY A 528 16.98 11.62 13.22
N GLN A 529 18.00 10.96 13.77
CA GLN A 529 17.86 9.61 14.35
C GLN A 529 16.88 9.60 15.52
N ASP A 530 16.85 10.65 16.33
CA ASP A 530 15.94 10.79 17.46
C ASP A 530 14.47 10.80 17.03
N VAL A 531 14.13 11.43 15.91
CA VAL A 531 12.77 11.40 15.34
C VAL A 531 12.47 10.04 14.71
N ALA A 532 13.43 9.43 14.02
CA ALA A 532 13.27 8.10 13.45
C ALA A 532 13.00 7.04 14.54
N ASP A 533 13.70 7.14 15.67
CA ASP A 533 13.53 6.31 16.86
C ASP A 533 12.22 6.60 17.58
N ARG A 534 11.81 7.88 17.67
CA ARG A 534 10.51 8.29 18.22
C ARG A 534 9.35 7.69 17.42
N VAL A 535 9.43 7.65 16.09
CA VAL A 535 8.41 7.00 15.25
C VAL A 535 8.48 5.48 15.39
N GLY A 536 9.69 4.92 15.47
CA GLY A 536 9.93 3.48 15.44
C GLY A 536 9.65 2.87 14.08
N LYS A 537 9.80 1.56 13.95
CA LYS A 537 9.70 0.83 12.68
C LYS A 537 8.46 1.20 11.83
N VAL A 538 8.68 1.46 10.55
CA VAL A 538 7.66 1.66 9.52
C VAL A 538 7.57 0.37 8.70
N TRP A 539 6.34 -0.07 8.42
CA TRP A 539 6.02 -1.36 7.80
C TRP A 539 6.21 -2.60 8.68
N GLY A 540 5.38 -3.61 8.40
CA GLY A 540 5.24 -4.84 9.17
C GLY A 540 3.99 -4.83 10.03
N LEU A 541 3.61 -6.00 10.53
CA LEU A 541 2.41 -6.18 11.37
C LEU A 541 2.79 -6.53 12.82
N GLY A 542 4.07 -6.86 13.05
CA GLY A 542 4.54 -7.36 14.32
C GLY A 542 4.17 -8.80 14.60
N SER A 543 4.12 -9.61 13.55
CA SER A 543 3.69 -11.00 13.65
C SER A 543 4.74 -11.96 14.25
N ALA A 544 5.85 -11.44 14.78
CA ALA A 544 6.99 -12.23 15.27
C ALA A 544 7.53 -13.23 14.22
N THR A 545 7.55 -12.82 12.95
CA THR A 545 8.06 -13.62 11.83
C THR A 545 9.40 -13.05 11.34
N PRO A 546 10.17 -13.77 10.49
CA PRO A 546 11.45 -13.27 9.99
C PRO A 546 11.33 -11.86 9.35
N LYS A 547 12.12 -10.91 9.87
CA LYS A 547 12.12 -9.48 9.53
C LYS A 547 10.88 -8.67 9.99
N ASP A 548 9.94 -9.28 10.70
CA ASP A 548 8.79 -8.63 11.33
C ASP A 548 8.70 -8.96 12.83
N PRO A 549 9.60 -8.40 13.66
CA PRO A 549 9.62 -8.68 15.09
C PRO A 549 8.33 -8.17 15.75
N GLY A 550 7.81 -8.88 16.77
CA GLY A 550 6.64 -8.46 17.53
C GLY A 550 6.90 -7.26 18.46
N PRO A 551 5.88 -6.70 19.13
CA PRO A 551 4.54 -7.25 19.27
C PRO A 551 3.63 -6.93 18.08
N TRP A 552 2.52 -7.66 18.01
CA TRP A 552 1.46 -7.50 17.01
C TRP A 552 0.73 -6.16 17.17
N GLU A 553 0.52 -5.44 16.06
CA GLU A 553 -0.10 -4.11 16.07
C GLU A 553 -1.50 -4.05 15.44
N GLY A 554 -1.97 -5.14 14.82
CA GLY A 554 -3.25 -5.22 14.13
C GLY A 554 -3.28 -4.54 12.75
N GLU A 555 -2.41 -3.57 12.50
CA GLU A 555 -2.31 -2.79 11.26
C GLU A 555 -0.84 -2.59 10.85
N GLN A 556 -0.62 -2.15 9.62
CA GLN A 556 0.73 -1.77 9.17
C GLN A 556 1.33 -0.68 10.07
N ARG A 557 2.59 -0.87 10.47
CA ARG A 557 3.28 0.09 11.35
C ARG A 557 3.47 1.43 10.68
N ASN A 558 2.99 2.48 11.34
CA ASN A 558 3.17 3.90 10.97
C ASN A 558 2.74 4.31 9.54
N MET A 559 2.15 3.41 8.76
CA MET A 559 1.70 3.69 7.39
C MET A 559 0.30 4.30 7.41
N TRP A 560 0.16 5.45 6.75
CA TRP A 560 -1.13 6.11 6.48
C TRP A 560 -1.92 6.58 7.71
N LYS A 561 -1.27 6.59 8.87
CA LYS A 561 -1.89 6.86 10.17
C LYS A 561 -1.00 7.78 11.03
N PRO A 562 -1.52 8.37 12.11
CA PRO A 562 -0.74 9.23 13.00
C PRO A 562 0.45 8.48 13.60
N THR A 563 1.58 9.17 13.77
CA THR A 563 2.79 8.60 14.40
C THR A 563 3.06 9.26 15.75
N GLN A 564 4.01 8.70 16.50
CA GLN A 564 4.48 9.27 17.77
C GLN A 564 5.24 10.61 17.59
N GLN A 565 5.64 10.95 16.36
CA GLN A 565 6.06 12.31 16.03
C GLN A 565 4.85 13.09 15.52
N PRO A 566 4.37 14.12 16.25
CA PRO A 566 3.30 14.97 15.78
C PRO A 566 3.56 15.51 14.37
N ASN A 567 2.51 15.54 13.56
CA ASN A 567 2.51 16.04 12.20
C ASN A 567 3.52 15.39 11.23
N LEU A 568 4.02 14.19 11.54
CA LEU A 568 4.80 13.36 10.62
C LEU A 568 3.98 12.14 10.20
N TRP A 569 3.96 11.88 8.89
CA TRP A 569 3.20 10.81 8.27
C TRP A 569 4.05 10.01 7.29
N PHE A 570 3.73 8.73 7.11
CA PHE A 570 4.33 7.89 6.07
C PHE A 570 3.27 7.44 5.07
N HIS A 571 3.59 7.57 3.79
CA HIS A 571 2.71 7.14 2.70
C HIS A 571 3.49 6.40 1.61
N GLY A 572 2.87 5.41 0.99
CA GLY A 572 3.53 4.53 0.05
C GLY A 572 2.89 3.15 0.00
N GLY A 573 3.61 2.20 -0.60
CA GLY A 573 3.10 0.88 -0.96
C GLY A 573 3.09 0.70 -2.49
N ASN A 574 2.46 -0.37 -2.94
CA ASN A 574 2.15 -0.55 -4.37
C ASN A 574 1.06 0.45 -4.84
N LEU A 575 0.69 0.40 -6.12
CA LEU A 575 -0.30 1.33 -6.71
C LEU A 575 -1.68 1.21 -6.03
N HIS A 576 -2.15 -0.01 -5.78
CA HIS A 576 -3.37 -0.26 -5.00
C HIS A 576 -3.35 0.42 -3.63
N GLN A 577 -2.30 0.18 -2.82
CA GLN A 577 -2.22 0.76 -1.47
C GLN A 577 -2.10 2.28 -1.52
N SER A 578 -1.35 2.81 -2.50
CA SER A 578 -1.25 4.25 -2.74
C SER A 578 -2.61 4.85 -3.07
N ARG A 579 -3.38 4.22 -3.97
CA ARG A 579 -4.75 4.64 -4.31
C ARG A 579 -5.67 4.58 -3.08
N HIS A 580 -5.77 3.42 -2.45
CA HIS A 580 -6.76 3.16 -1.40
C HIS A 580 -6.50 4.03 -0.16
N TYR A 581 -5.26 4.02 0.35
CA TYR A 581 -4.94 4.67 1.61
C TYR A 581 -4.64 6.18 1.48
N SER A 582 -4.45 6.70 0.27
CA SER A 582 -4.34 8.16 0.06
C SER A 582 -5.60 8.91 0.48
N LEU A 583 -6.78 8.30 0.36
CA LEU A 583 -8.04 8.91 0.80
C LEU A 583 -8.05 9.15 2.31
N TYR A 584 -7.81 8.11 3.11
CA TYR A 584 -7.88 8.21 4.57
C TYR A 584 -6.82 9.15 5.15
N LEU A 585 -5.63 9.17 4.56
CA LEU A 585 -4.60 10.15 4.93
C LEU A 585 -5.04 11.57 4.56
N ALA A 586 -5.59 11.78 3.36
CA ALA A 586 -6.06 13.10 2.94
C ALA A 586 -7.22 13.62 3.79
N LEU A 587 -8.18 12.78 4.17
CA LEU A 587 -9.28 13.15 5.07
C LEU A 587 -8.77 13.55 6.46
N GLN A 588 -7.79 12.82 6.99
CA GLN A 588 -7.14 13.17 8.25
C GLN A 588 -6.41 14.53 8.19
N LEU A 589 -5.72 14.82 7.09
CA LEU A 589 -5.04 16.10 6.88
C LEU A 589 -6.04 17.24 6.67
N LYS A 590 -7.10 17.00 5.90
CA LYS A 590 -8.19 17.96 5.66
C LYS A 590 -8.92 18.30 6.95
N ALA A 591 -9.28 17.31 7.77
CA ALA A 591 -9.95 17.55 9.04
C ALA A 591 -9.12 18.47 9.96
N ARG A 592 -7.80 18.22 10.05
CA ARG A 592 -6.88 19.07 10.83
C ARG A 592 -6.73 20.47 10.26
N TYR A 593 -6.71 20.61 8.93
CA TYR A 593 -6.67 21.91 8.24
C TYR A 593 -7.93 22.74 8.54
N GLU A 594 -9.10 22.09 8.57
CA GLU A 594 -10.40 22.71 8.86
C GLU A 594 -10.70 22.84 10.36
N ASN A 595 -9.74 22.50 11.23
CA ASN A 595 -9.89 22.50 12.69
C ASN A 595 -11.03 21.59 13.20
N ILE A 596 -11.38 20.55 12.46
CA ILE A 596 -12.26 19.48 12.93
C ILE A 596 -11.49 18.66 13.98
N PRO A 597 -12.03 18.42 15.18
CA PRO A 597 -11.36 17.61 16.19
C PRO A 597 -11.05 16.19 15.65
N THR A 598 -9.77 15.82 15.67
CA THR A 598 -9.29 14.47 15.29
C THR A 598 -8.68 13.72 16.49
N PRO A 599 -9.45 13.43 17.55
CA PRO A 599 -8.95 12.66 18.70
C PRO A 599 -8.56 11.24 18.28
N VAL A 600 -7.26 10.99 18.21
CA VAL A 600 -6.68 9.72 17.76
C VAL A 600 -6.85 8.67 18.86
N TYR A 601 -7.51 7.57 18.53
CA TYR A 601 -7.62 6.38 19.38
C TYR A 601 -6.50 5.38 19.08
N GLY A 602 -5.91 4.79 20.11
CA GLY A 602 -4.98 3.67 19.98
C GLY A 602 -3.70 4.00 19.20
N LEU A 603 -3.07 5.15 19.48
CA LEU A 603 -1.75 5.48 18.94
C LEU A 603 -0.74 4.40 19.37
N ALA A 604 -0.02 3.82 18.42
CA ALA A 604 0.84 2.66 18.67
C ALA A 604 2.07 3.04 19.51
N GLU A 605 2.40 2.20 20.48
CA GLU A 605 3.66 2.31 21.23
C GLU A 605 4.85 1.93 20.35
N VAL A 606 6.01 2.51 20.67
CA VAL A 606 7.25 2.22 19.96
C VAL A 606 7.97 1.05 20.62
N HIS A 607 8.10 -0.04 19.88
CA HIS A 607 8.79 -1.24 20.36
C HIS A 607 10.13 -1.51 19.64
N HIS A 608 10.34 -0.92 18.47
CA HIS A 608 11.54 -1.08 17.65
C HIS A 608 12.05 0.27 17.19
N LEU A 609 13.27 0.61 17.60
CA LEU A 609 13.98 1.80 17.14
C LEU A 609 14.51 1.61 15.72
N SER A 610 14.88 2.72 15.06
CA SER A 610 15.23 2.74 13.64
C SER A 610 16.63 2.20 13.34
#